data_AF-A0A9P8BA25-F1
#
_entry.id   AF-A0A9P8BA25-F1
#
_cell.length_a   1.000
_cell.length_b   1.000
_cell.length_c   1.000
_cell.angle_alpha   90.00
_cell.angle_beta   90.00
_cell.angle_gamma   90.00
#
_symmetry.space_group_name_H-M   'P 1'
#
loop_
_entity.id
_entity.type
_entity.pdbx_description
1 polymer ?
#
loop_
_entity_poly.entity_id
_entity_poly.type
_entity_poly.pdbx_seq_one_letter_code
_entity_poly.pdbx_strand_id
1 'polypeptide(L)'
;MGCDERVLLAIAETAALAEWRHDMERKNCLSFMDLAHRANKIEPLLQSTGPVYSGASFIEEISPSSTIGEHDAILGMDSTSHSNSTHRKSHQHRVEQARSAHHIQLVSNVFRAAAKLYLHTVVSGCNPDVKEIKDGVSETVIAFEHLQASMTDRSLVFPVTLAGCMTDNLKYRKYLMNRLKALGTEGEAVGNLKRCVPANCLCSFNGVYKRL
;
A
#
# COMPACT_ATOMS: atom_id res chain seq x y z
N MET A 1 1.69 -12.13 -2.79
CA MET A 1 1.31 -10.72 -3.00
C MET A 1 -0.12 -10.56 -2.51
N GLY A 2 -0.33 -9.98 -1.33
CA GLY A 2 -1.66 -9.76 -0.77
C GLY A 2 -1.93 -8.27 -0.72
N CYS A 3 -2.79 -7.77 -1.61
CA CYS A 3 -3.45 -6.49 -1.41
C CYS A 3 -4.82 -6.78 -0.81
N ASP A 4 -5.36 -5.85 -0.02
CA ASP A 4 -6.72 -5.95 0.50
C ASP A 4 -7.72 -5.95 -0.68
N GLU A 5 -8.67 -6.89 -0.67
CA GLU A 5 -9.70 -7.04 -1.70
C GLU A 5 -10.45 -5.73 -1.96
N ARG A 6 -10.74 -4.98 -0.91
CA ARG A 6 -11.46 -3.70 -1.01
C ARG A 6 -10.64 -2.63 -1.72
N VAL A 7 -9.32 -2.67 -1.56
CA VAL A 7 -8.40 -1.75 -2.23
C VAL A 7 -8.34 -2.06 -3.73
N LEU A 8 -8.29 -3.35 -4.10
CA LEU A 8 -8.34 -3.75 -5.50
C LEU A 8 -9.68 -3.39 -6.14
N LEU A 9 -10.79 -3.64 -5.43
CA LEU A 9 -12.12 -3.20 -5.88
C LEU A 9 -12.17 -1.69 -6.08
N ALA A 10 -11.65 -0.90 -5.14
CA ALA A 10 -11.62 0.55 -5.24
C ALA A 10 -10.80 1.04 -6.45
N ILE A 11 -9.67 0.40 -6.76
CA ILE A 11 -8.89 0.70 -7.96
C ILE A 11 -9.72 0.41 -9.22
N ALA A 12 -10.40 -0.74 -9.27
CA ALA A 12 -11.24 -1.13 -10.40
C ALA A 12 -12.43 -0.17 -10.60
N GLU A 13 -13.14 0.18 -9.51
CA GLU A 13 -14.24 1.15 -9.55
C GLU A 13 -13.75 2.56 -9.93
N THR A 14 -12.56 2.95 -9.48
CA THR A 14 -11.96 4.24 -9.86
C THR A 14 -11.61 4.26 -11.36
N ALA A 15 -11.11 3.15 -11.91
CA ALA A 15 -10.86 3.03 -13.34
C ALA A 15 -12.15 3.09 -14.16
N ALA A 16 -13.21 2.41 -13.71
CA ALA A 16 -14.54 2.49 -14.32
C ALA A 16 -15.13 3.91 -14.24
N LEU A 17 -14.90 4.62 -13.13
CA LEU A 17 -15.29 6.02 -12.97
C LEU A 17 -14.53 6.93 -13.94
N ALA A 18 -13.24 6.69 -14.13
CA ALA A 18 -12.41 7.43 -15.07
C ALA A 18 -12.87 7.25 -16.52
N GLU A 19 -13.21 6.02 -16.91
CA GLU A 19 -13.78 5.71 -18.22
C GLU A 19 -15.14 6.41 -18.40
N TRP A 20 -16.04 6.31 -17.40
CA TRP A 20 -17.32 7.00 -17.44
C TRP A 20 -17.17 8.52 -17.59
N ARG A 21 -16.25 9.12 -16.81
CA ARG A 21 -15.94 10.55 -16.91
C ARG A 21 -15.50 10.90 -18.34
N HIS A 22 -14.55 10.15 -18.89
CA HIS A 22 -14.06 10.36 -20.26
C HIS A 22 -15.19 10.27 -21.29
N ASP A 23 -16.10 9.31 -21.15
CA ASP A 23 -17.25 9.16 -22.03
C ASP A 23 -18.25 10.31 -21.95
N MET A 24 -18.50 10.83 -20.75
CA MET A 24 -19.36 12.01 -20.57
C MET A 24 -18.69 13.30 -21.07
N GLU A 25 -17.37 13.43 -20.91
CA GLU A 25 -16.58 14.53 -21.49
C GLU A 25 -16.67 14.51 -23.02
N ARG A 26 -16.50 13.34 -23.66
CA ARG A 26 -16.65 13.21 -25.13
C ARG A 26 -18.05 13.58 -25.62
N LYS A 27 -19.08 13.34 -24.81
CA LYS A 27 -20.48 13.70 -25.10
C LYS A 27 -20.83 15.14 -24.70
N ASN A 28 -19.89 15.90 -24.12
CA ASN A 28 -20.11 17.24 -23.56
C ASN A 28 -21.26 17.32 -22.54
N CYS A 29 -21.48 16.25 -21.78
CA CYS A 29 -22.57 16.15 -20.79
C CYS A 29 -22.07 15.76 -19.39
N LEU A 30 -20.80 16.05 -19.08
CA LEU A 30 -20.24 15.77 -17.76
C LEU A 30 -20.87 16.66 -16.69
N SER A 31 -21.52 16.02 -15.72
CA SER A 31 -22.00 16.65 -14.49
C SER A 31 -20.97 16.44 -13.39
N PHE A 32 -20.38 17.53 -12.90
CA PHE A 32 -19.41 17.49 -11.80
C PHE A 32 -20.04 16.98 -10.49
N MET A 33 -21.33 17.25 -10.28
CA MET A 33 -22.07 16.74 -9.12
C MET A 33 -22.22 15.21 -9.18
N ASP A 34 -22.53 14.66 -10.36
CA ASP A 34 -22.63 13.21 -10.54
C ASP A 34 -21.26 12.52 -10.42
N LEU A 35 -20.20 13.17 -10.91
CA LEU A 35 -18.82 12.70 -10.75
C LEU A 35 -18.46 12.60 -9.27
N ALA A 36 -18.68 13.67 -8.49
CA ALA A 36 -18.41 13.68 -7.06
C ALA A 36 -19.27 12.66 -6.31
N HIS A 37 -20.56 12.55 -6.64
CA HIS A 37 -21.45 11.58 -6.01
C HIS A 37 -21.01 10.13 -6.26
N ARG A 38 -20.55 9.81 -7.47
CA ARG A 38 -19.99 8.48 -7.79
C ARG A 38 -18.68 8.23 -7.05
N ALA A 39 -17.80 9.21 -6.97
CA ALA A 39 -16.55 9.09 -6.22
C ALA A 39 -16.78 8.84 -4.72
N ASN A 40 -17.75 9.53 -4.11
CA ASN A 40 -18.11 9.34 -2.70
C ASN A 40 -18.59 7.92 -2.38
N LYS A 41 -19.03 7.12 -3.37
CA LYS A 41 -19.37 5.71 -3.17
C LYS A 41 -18.13 4.82 -3.04
N ILE A 42 -17.00 5.24 -3.60
CA ILE A 42 -15.72 4.52 -3.62
C ILE A 42 -14.92 4.83 -2.34
N GLU A 43 -14.99 6.07 -1.82
CA GLU A 43 -14.24 6.47 -0.63
C GLU A 43 -14.37 5.53 0.59
N PRO A 44 -15.55 4.99 0.93
CA PRO A 44 -15.70 4.05 2.05
C PRO A 44 -14.91 2.73 1.89
N LEU A 45 -14.61 2.33 0.65
CA LEU A 45 -13.76 1.16 0.39
C LEU A 45 -12.31 1.41 0.84
N LEU A 46 -11.88 2.67 0.73
CA LEU A 46 -10.53 3.13 1.05
C LEU A 46 -10.38 3.59 2.52
N GLN A 47 -11.45 4.10 3.12
CA GLN A 47 -11.49 4.54 4.52
C GLN A 47 -11.54 3.39 5.53
N SER A 48 -12.09 2.24 5.14
CA SER A 48 -12.09 1.06 6.00
C SER A 48 -10.67 0.51 6.12
N THR A 49 -9.94 0.98 7.12
CA THR A 49 -8.86 0.21 7.74
C THR A 49 -9.45 -1.13 8.13
N GLY A 50 -9.26 -2.13 7.28
CA GLY A 50 -9.59 -3.50 7.64
C GLY A 50 -8.93 -3.80 8.99
N PRO A 51 -9.62 -4.51 9.89
CA PRO A 51 -9.05 -4.87 11.17
C PRO A 51 -7.72 -5.59 10.95
N VAL A 52 -6.78 -5.38 11.86
CA VAL A 52 -5.68 -6.31 12.16
C VAL A 52 -6.18 -7.72 11.86
N TYR A 53 -5.46 -8.48 11.03
CA TYR A 53 -5.74 -9.90 10.78
C TYR A 53 -6.03 -10.61 12.11
N SER A 54 -7.31 -10.67 12.48
CA SER A 54 -7.81 -11.32 13.68
C SER A 54 -8.26 -12.68 13.20
N GLY A 55 -7.27 -13.57 13.14
CA GLY A 55 -7.40 -14.94 12.69
C GLY A 55 -6.44 -15.83 13.46
N ALA A 56 -6.47 -15.74 14.79
CA ALA A 56 -6.30 -16.82 15.77
C ALA A 56 -6.01 -16.23 17.16
N SER A 57 -7.06 -16.17 18.00
CA SER A 57 -7.07 -16.49 19.46
C SER A 57 -5.72 -16.45 20.20
N PHE A 58 -5.53 -15.71 21.29
CA PHE A 58 -6.33 -15.69 22.53
C PHE A 58 -5.73 -14.58 23.42
N ILE A 59 -6.55 -13.92 24.21
CA ILE A 59 -6.11 -12.99 25.25
C ILE A 59 -5.36 -13.81 26.31
N GLU A 60 -4.15 -13.40 26.67
CA GLU A 60 -3.80 -13.41 28.09
C GLU A 60 -2.89 -12.22 28.39
N GLU A 61 -3.50 -11.24 29.05
CA GLU A 61 -2.81 -10.26 29.87
C GLU A 61 -1.90 -11.00 30.85
N ILE A 62 -0.59 -10.75 30.80
CA ILE A 62 0.20 -10.71 32.03
C ILE A 62 1.16 -9.53 31.93
N SER A 63 0.79 -8.45 32.63
CA SER A 63 1.67 -7.32 32.94
C SER A 63 2.90 -7.77 33.75
N PRO A 64 4.01 -7.03 33.69
CA PRO A 64 5.23 -7.35 34.41
C PRO A 64 5.07 -6.92 35.88
N SER A 65 5.14 -7.87 36.82
CA SER A 65 5.38 -7.53 38.22
C SER A 65 6.58 -8.30 38.74
N SER A 66 7.66 -7.55 38.88
CA SER A 66 8.81 -7.85 39.71
C SER A 66 8.37 -8.18 41.14
N THR A 67 8.80 -9.32 41.67
CA THR A 67 9.07 -9.42 43.10
C THR A 67 10.28 -10.33 43.31
N ILE A 68 11.34 -9.69 43.78
CA ILE A 68 12.56 -10.28 44.31
C ILE A 68 12.16 -11.04 45.59
N GLY A 69 12.67 -12.26 45.76
CA GLY A 69 12.48 -13.07 46.96
C GLY A 69 13.39 -14.28 46.92
N GLU A 70 14.61 -14.10 47.42
CA GLU A 70 15.56 -15.16 47.78
C GLU A 70 14.94 -16.09 48.83
N HIS A 71 15.09 -17.42 48.71
CA HIS A 71 15.80 -18.27 49.70
C HIS A 71 15.83 -19.77 49.31
N ASP A 72 17.05 -20.33 49.39
CA ASP A 72 17.50 -21.66 49.80
C ASP A 72 17.06 -23.00 49.15
N ALA A 73 18.07 -23.58 48.48
CA ALA A 73 18.68 -24.92 48.65
C ALA A 73 17.81 -26.21 48.74
N ILE A 74 18.12 -27.19 47.88
CA ILE A 74 18.54 -28.57 48.23
C ILE A 74 19.17 -29.25 46.99
N LEU A 75 20.26 -29.99 47.23
CA LEU A 75 21.15 -30.70 46.30
C LEU A 75 20.49 -31.91 45.61
N GLY A 76 20.88 -32.20 44.36
CA GLY A 76 20.61 -33.49 43.70
C GLY A 76 21.00 -33.50 42.23
N MET A 77 21.90 -34.40 41.86
CA MET A 77 22.52 -34.53 40.54
C MET A 77 21.87 -35.65 39.73
N ASP A 78 21.42 -35.38 38.51
CA ASP A 78 21.48 -36.32 37.38
C ASP A 78 21.27 -35.63 36.02
N SER A 79 22.03 -36.12 35.04
CA SER A 79 21.99 -35.69 33.64
C SER A 79 21.05 -36.61 32.87
N THR A 80 19.97 -36.06 32.30
CA THR A 80 19.36 -36.68 31.12
C THR A 80 18.82 -35.62 30.16
N SER A 81 19.57 -35.38 29.10
CA SER A 81 19.26 -34.47 28.01
C SER A 81 18.23 -35.11 27.07
N HIS A 82 16.93 -35.02 27.32
CA HIS A 82 15.92 -35.40 26.32
C HIS A 82 14.71 -34.45 26.33
N SER A 83 14.29 -34.05 25.13
CA SER A 83 13.01 -33.43 24.73
C SER A 83 12.67 -32.00 25.19
N ASN A 84 13.19 -30.99 24.48
CA ASN A 84 12.56 -29.65 24.36
C ASN A 84 12.59 -29.14 22.90
N SER A 85 12.46 -30.03 21.91
CA SER A 85 12.55 -29.70 20.46
C SER A 85 11.24 -29.24 19.83
N THR A 86 10.09 -29.54 20.44
CA THR A 86 8.76 -29.31 19.85
C THR A 86 8.20 -27.91 20.11
N HIS A 87 8.58 -27.24 21.22
CA HIS A 87 8.11 -25.89 21.55
C HIS A 87 8.88 -24.76 20.81
N ARG A 88 10.12 -25.01 20.42
CA ARG A 88 10.96 -24.00 19.75
C ARG A 88 10.58 -23.80 18.28
N LYS A 89 10.10 -24.85 17.62
CA LYS A 89 9.64 -24.82 16.22
C LYS A 89 8.31 -24.08 16.04
N SER A 90 7.37 -24.22 16.99
CA SER A 90 6.09 -23.50 16.95
C SER A 90 6.27 -22.00 17.17
N HIS A 91 7.18 -21.58 18.04
CA HIS A 91 7.52 -20.16 18.22
C HIS A 91 8.15 -19.55 16.96
N GLN A 92 9.10 -20.25 16.32
CA GLN A 92 9.77 -19.74 15.13
C GLN A 92 8.83 -19.61 13.92
N HIS A 93 7.89 -20.54 13.74
CA HIS A 93 6.87 -20.46 12.70
C HIS A 93 5.89 -19.28 12.90
N ARG A 94 5.47 -19.02 14.15
CA ARG A 94 4.56 -17.90 14.48
C ARG A 94 5.21 -16.54 14.21
N VAL A 95 6.50 -16.38 14.52
CA VAL A 95 7.24 -15.14 14.27
C VAL A 95 7.37 -14.86 12.77
N GLU A 96 7.69 -15.87 11.95
CA GLU A 96 7.79 -15.71 10.50
C GLU A 96 6.44 -15.38 9.86
N GLN A 97 5.36 -16.04 10.31
CA GLN A 97 4.00 -15.76 9.86
C GLN A 97 3.57 -14.33 10.19
N ALA A 98 3.88 -13.84 11.40
CA ALA A 98 3.60 -12.46 11.80
C ALA A 98 4.39 -11.44 10.97
N ARG A 99 5.67 -11.72 10.66
CA ARG A 99 6.50 -10.86 9.80
C ARG A 99 5.95 -10.78 8.38
N SER A 100 5.52 -11.92 7.83
CA SER A 100 4.88 -11.97 6.51
C SER A 100 3.56 -11.21 6.49
N ALA A 101 2.71 -11.37 7.52
CA ALA A 101 1.45 -10.64 7.64
C ALA A 101 1.68 -9.12 7.76
N HIS A 102 2.67 -8.70 8.55
CA HIS A 102 3.05 -7.29 8.67
C HIS A 102 3.52 -6.72 7.33
N HIS A 103 4.34 -7.45 6.57
CA HIS A 103 4.77 -7.01 5.24
C HIS A 103 3.59 -6.88 4.27
N ILE A 104 2.65 -7.83 4.27
CA ILE A 104 1.41 -7.78 3.47
C ILE A 104 0.59 -6.52 3.83
N GLN A 105 0.50 -6.19 5.12
CA GLN A 105 -0.19 -4.98 5.57
C GLN A 105 0.46 -3.70 5.03
N LEU A 106 1.79 -3.61 5.08
CA LEU A 106 2.52 -2.44 4.56
C LEU A 106 2.31 -2.26 3.06
N VAL A 107 2.32 -3.35 2.28
CA VAL A 107 2.01 -3.32 0.84
C VAL A 107 0.56 -2.86 0.61
N SER A 108 -0.39 -3.39 1.39
CA SER A 108 -1.80 -2.98 1.30
C SER A 108 -1.98 -1.48 1.57
N ASN A 109 -1.26 -0.93 2.56
CA ASN A 109 -1.30 0.50 2.87
C ASN A 109 -0.79 1.36 1.71
N VAL A 110 0.28 0.94 1.02
CA VAL A 110 0.79 1.63 -0.17
C VAL A 110 -0.25 1.66 -1.28
N PHE A 111 -0.87 0.51 -1.59
CA PHE A 111 -1.91 0.44 -2.62
C PHE A 111 -3.15 1.24 -2.23
N ARG A 112 -3.53 1.25 -0.96
CA ARG A 112 -4.66 2.05 -0.45
C ARG A 112 -4.42 3.54 -0.63
N ALA A 113 -3.26 4.03 -0.21
CA ALA A 113 -2.88 5.43 -0.36
C ALA A 113 -2.85 5.83 -1.85
N ALA A 114 -2.28 4.97 -2.71
CA ALA A 114 -2.26 5.21 -4.14
C ALA A 114 -3.65 5.15 -4.80
N ALA A 115 -4.53 4.25 -4.37
CA ALA A 115 -5.90 4.16 -4.86
C ALA A 115 -6.71 5.42 -4.50
N LYS A 116 -6.52 5.95 -3.29
CA LYS A 116 -7.09 7.22 -2.85
C LYS A 116 -6.56 8.39 -3.69
N LEU A 117 -5.25 8.44 -3.90
CA LEU A 117 -4.64 9.44 -4.79
C LEU A 117 -5.24 9.33 -6.21
N TYR A 118 -5.39 8.12 -6.75
CA TYR A 118 -5.97 7.89 -8.07
C TYR A 118 -7.39 8.44 -8.16
N LEU A 119 -8.25 8.16 -7.16
CA LEU A 119 -9.61 8.69 -7.10
C LEU A 119 -9.63 10.22 -7.13
N HIS A 120 -8.77 10.87 -6.35
CA HIS A 120 -8.66 12.34 -6.37
C HIS A 120 -8.19 12.87 -7.71
N THR A 121 -7.29 12.19 -8.42
CA THR A 121 -6.90 12.61 -9.78
C THR A 121 -8.02 12.46 -10.80
N VAL A 122 -8.91 11.47 -10.64
CA VAL A 122 -10.07 11.28 -11.52
C VAL A 122 -11.13 12.35 -11.29
N VAL A 123 -11.34 12.77 -10.05
CA VAL A 123 -12.35 13.80 -9.70
C VAL A 123 -11.84 15.21 -9.99
N SER A 124 -10.66 15.56 -9.49
CA SER A 124 -10.11 16.92 -9.51
C SER A 124 -9.13 17.18 -10.67
N GLY A 125 -8.84 16.15 -11.47
CA GLY A 125 -7.81 16.20 -12.52
C GLY A 125 -6.39 16.01 -11.98
N CYS A 126 -5.41 15.98 -12.87
CA CYS A 126 -3.99 15.84 -12.52
C CYS A 126 -3.37 17.19 -12.13
N ASN A 127 -3.96 17.86 -11.13
CA ASN A 127 -3.47 19.15 -10.66
C ASN A 127 -2.74 19.02 -9.31
N PRO A 128 -1.40 19.10 -9.30
CA PRO A 128 -0.63 18.94 -8.07
C PRO A 128 -0.87 20.06 -7.05
N ASP A 129 -1.52 21.17 -7.42
CA ASP A 129 -1.87 22.25 -6.49
C ASP A 129 -3.05 21.94 -5.57
N VAL A 130 -3.88 20.97 -5.96
CA VAL A 130 -5.06 20.53 -5.20
C VAL A 130 -4.62 19.85 -3.90
N LYS A 131 -5.23 20.25 -2.78
CA LYS A 131 -4.84 19.80 -1.44
C LYS A 131 -4.95 18.29 -1.28
N GLU A 132 -6.05 17.70 -1.77
CA GLU A 132 -6.33 16.27 -1.72
C GLU A 132 -5.26 15.45 -2.47
N ILE A 133 -4.72 16.00 -3.56
CA ILE A 133 -3.64 15.39 -4.34
C ILE A 133 -2.31 15.50 -3.58
N LYS A 134 -1.99 16.67 -3.00
CA LYS A 134 -0.80 16.84 -2.15
C LYS A 134 -0.81 15.89 -0.96
N ASP A 135 -1.95 15.79 -0.29
CA ASP A 135 -2.15 14.89 0.85
C ASP A 135 -2.03 13.43 0.42
N GLY A 136 -2.67 13.03 -0.68
CA GLY A 136 -2.58 11.66 -1.20
C GLY A 136 -1.17 11.25 -1.64
N VAL A 137 -0.40 12.17 -2.25
CA VAL A 137 1.02 11.96 -2.56
C VAL A 137 1.83 11.78 -1.28
N SER A 138 1.62 12.65 -0.29
CA SER A 138 2.30 12.56 1.01
C SER A 138 2.01 11.23 1.70
N GLU A 139 0.74 10.84 1.78
CA GLU A 139 0.28 9.56 2.36
C GLU A 139 0.93 8.36 1.66
N THR A 140 1.02 8.40 0.32
CA THR A 140 1.66 7.35 -0.48
C THR A 140 3.17 7.27 -0.20
N VAL A 141 3.87 8.40 -0.12
CA VAL A 141 5.30 8.46 0.22
C VAL A 141 5.55 7.93 1.62
N ILE A 142 4.74 8.35 2.60
CA ILE A 142 4.83 7.86 3.98
C ILE A 142 4.63 6.33 4.02
N ALA A 143 3.66 5.78 3.29
CA ALA A 143 3.46 4.33 3.22
C ALA A 143 4.68 3.61 2.63
N PHE A 144 5.34 4.20 1.63
CA PHE A 144 6.58 3.67 1.06
C PHE A 144 7.77 3.72 2.02
N GLU A 145 7.86 4.76 2.85
CA GLU A 145 8.90 4.86 3.88
C GLU A 145 8.77 3.74 4.91
N HIS A 146 7.54 3.39 5.31
CA HIS A 146 7.28 2.28 6.24
C HIS A 146 7.59 0.90 5.63
N LEU A 147 7.32 0.70 4.33
CA LEU A 147 7.59 -0.57 3.65
C LEU A 147 9.10 -0.85 3.47
N GLN A 148 9.91 0.21 3.39
CA GLN A 148 11.32 0.16 2.98
C GLN A 148 11.52 -0.38 1.56
N ALA A 149 12.65 -0.04 0.92
CA ALA A 149 12.94 -0.51 -0.43
C ALA A 149 13.23 -2.03 -0.41
N SER A 150 12.53 -2.79 -1.24
CA SER A 150 12.68 -4.25 -1.30
C SER A 150 12.31 -4.79 -2.69
N MET A 151 12.46 -6.10 -2.91
CA MET A 151 12.06 -6.75 -4.17
C MET A 151 10.56 -6.59 -4.49
N THR A 152 9.75 -6.27 -3.48
CA THR A 152 8.31 -5.98 -3.61
C THR A 152 8.03 -4.72 -4.45
N ASP A 153 9.01 -3.83 -4.59
CA ASP A 153 8.86 -2.60 -5.37
C ASP A 153 8.52 -2.86 -6.86
N ARG A 154 8.84 -4.06 -7.37
CA ARG A 154 8.46 -4.52 -8.71
C ARG A 154 6.94 -4.55 -8.94
N SER A 155 6.15 -4.83 -7.91
CA SER A 155 4.69 -4.75 -8.00
C SER A 155 4.11 -3.38 -7.64
N LEU A 156 4.96 -2.47 -7.15
CA LEU A 156 4.54 -1.16 -6.67
C LEU A 156 4.78 -0.05 -7.69
N VAL A 157 4.92 -0.43 -8.96
CA VAL A 157 5.14 0.50 -10.06
C VAL A 157 3.97 1.44 -10.22
N PHE A 158 2.74 0.94 -10.14
CA PHE A 158 1.53 1.78 -10.19
C PHE A 158 1.54 2.86 -9.08
N PRO A 159 1.69 2.52 -7.78
CA PRO A 159 1.78 3.51 -6.72
C PRO A 159 2.96 4.49 -6.86
N VAL A 160 4.16 4.01 -7.24
CA VAL A 160 5.34 4.90 -7.37
C VAL A 160 5.18 5.89 -8.53
N THR A 161 4.69 5.42 -9.68
CA THR A 161 4.54 6.25 -10.88
C THR A 161 3.44 7.29 -10.71
N LEU A 162 2.29 6.90 -10.17
CA LEU A 162 1.18 7.82 -9.90
C LEU A 162 1.61 8.96 -8.95
N ALA A 163 2.20 8.62 -7.80
CA ALA A 163 2.69 9.62 -6.86
C ALA A 163 3.80 10.51 -7.45
N GLY A 164 4.68 9.94 -8.28
CA GLY A 164 5.77 10.66 -8.94
C GLY A 164 5.28 11.67 -9.97
N CYS A 165 4.20 11.36 -10.69
CA CYS A 165 3.58 12.29 -11.64
C CYS A 165 2.76 13.40 -10.97
N MET A 166 2.23 13.14 -9.78
CA MET A 166 1.35 14.07 -9.06
C MET A 166 2.07 14.94 -8.01
N THR A 167 3.38 14.78 -7.86
CA THR A 167 4.17 15.56 -6.89
C THR A 167 4.90 16.73 -7.55
N ASP A 168 4.83 17.91 -6.94
CA ASP A 168 5.70 19.05 -7.27
C ASP A 168 6.96 19.12 -6.39
N ASN A 169 6.96 18.40 -5.26
CA ASN A 169 8.05 18.44 -4.30
C ASN A 169 9.27 17.67 -4.83
N LEU A 170 10.38 18.37 -5.01
CA LEU A 170 11.64 17.79 -5.48
C LEU A 170 12.16 16.67 -4.59
N LYS A 171 11.91 16.72 -3.27
CA LYS A 171 12.33 15.68 -2.32
C LYS A 171 11.56 14.38 -2.57
N TYR A 172 10.24 14.46 -2.66
CA TYR A 172 9.40 13.30 -2.96
C TYR A 172 9.69 12.73 -4.34
N ARG A 173 9.85 13.61 -5.35
CA ARG A 173 10.24 13.19 -6.70
C ARG A 173 11.57 12.43 -6.71
N LYS A 174 12.60 12.96 -6.04
CA LYS A 174 13.91 12.28 -5.93
C LYS A 174 13.79 10.94 -5.19
N TYR A 175 13.03 10.88 -4.10
CA TYR A 175 12.80 9.65 -3.35
C TYR A 175 12.14 8.57 -4.22
N LEU A 176 11.02 8.90 -4.88
CA LEU A 176 10.28 7.98 -5.74
C LEU A 176 11.11 7.54 -6.96
N MET A 177 11.88 8.46 -7.56
CA MET A 177 12.82 8.13 -8.62
C MET A 177 13.92 7.18 -8.15
N ASN A 178 14.48 7.39 -6.96
CA ASN A 178 15.50 6.49 -6.42
C ASN A 178 14.93 5.09 -6.18
N ARG A 179 13.68 4.99 -5.71
CA ARG A 179 12.98 3.70 -5.55
C ARG A 179 12.80 2.98 -6.89
N LEU A 180 12.43 3.70 -7.95
CA LEU A 180 12.35 3.12 -9.31
C LEU A 180 13.73 2.69 -9.83
N LYS A 181 14.76 3.51 -9.64
CA LYS A 181 16.13 3.18 -10.07
C LYS A 181 16.68 1.95 -9.35
N ALA A 182 16.30 1.74 -8.09
CA ALA A 182 16.68 0.54 -7.33
C ALA A 182 16.12 -0.76 -7.93
N LEU A 183 15.13 -0.69 -8.84
CA LEU A 183 14.65 -1.84 -9.61
C LEU A 183 15.64 -2.28 -10.72
N GLY A 184 16.69 -1.49 -10.99
CA GLY A 184 17.80 -1.84 -11.89
C GLY A 184 17.49 -1.70 -13.40
N THR A 185 18.33 -2.32 -14.22
CA THR A 185 18.19 -2.42 -15.70
C THR A 185 16.88 -3.11 -16.12
N GLU A 186 16.25 -3.91 -15.25
CA GLU A 186 14.93 -4.50 -15.49
C GLU A 186 13.78 -3.48 -15.33
N GLY A 187 14.02 -2.34 -14.66
CA GLY A 187 13.08 -1.21 -14.64
C GLY A 187 12.90 -0.54 -16.00
N GLU A 188 13.83 -0.73 -16.95
CA GLU A 188 13.64 -0.33 -18.36
C GLU A 188 12.54 -1.15 -19.06
N ALA A 189 12.22 -2.34 -18.55
CA ALA A 189 11.15 -3.20 -19.08
C ALA A 189 9.78 -2.92 -18.43
N VAL A 190 9.76 -2.23 -17.28
CA VAL A 190 8.52 -1.95 -16.56
C VAL A 190 7.96 -0.62 -17.04
N GLY A 191 7.26 -0.65 -18.17
CA GLY A 191 6.57 0.52 -18.75
C GLY A 191 7.50 1.40 -19.58
N ASN A 192 6.91 2.17 -20.51
CA ASN A 192 7.60 3.07 -21.43
C ASN A 192 8.24 4.29 -20.71
N LEU A 193 8.95 4.09 -19.59
CA LEU A 193 9.50 5.14 -18.71
C LEU A 193 10.59 6.00 -19.35
N LYS A 194 11.10 5.63 -20.54
CA LYS A 194 11.92 6.55 -21.38
C LYS A 194 11.09 7.73 -21.93
N ARG A 195 9.77 7.70 -21.78
CA ARG A 195 8.80 8.73 -22.21
C ARG A 195 7.86 9.15 -21.07
N CYS A 196 8.34 9.32 -19.83
CA CYS A 196 7.55 10.04 -18.81
C CYS A 196 7.40 11.52 -19.23
N VAL A 197 6.49 11.73 -20.18
CA VAL A 197 5.93 12.97 -20.69
C VAL A 197 4.97 13.51 -19.63
N PRO A 198 4.80 14.84 -19.49
CA PRO A 198 4.06 15.54 -18.43
C PRO A 198 2.71 14.92 -18.01
N ALA A 199 2.25 15.28 -16.81
CA ALA A 199 1.03 14.86 -16.10
C ALA A 199 -0.20 14.52 -16.98
N ASN A 200 -0.32 15.12 -18.16
CA ASN A 200 -1.28 14.80 -19.22
C ASN A 200 -1.29 13.32 -19.68
N CYS A 201 -0.21 12.56 -19.46
CA CYS A 201 -0.14 11.14 -19.85
C CYS A 201 -0.92 10.21 -18.92
N LEU A 202 -1.12 10.51 -17.62
CA LEU A 202 -2.01 9.72 -16.76
C LEU A 202 -3.48 9.96 -17.14
N CYS A 203 -3.82 11.20 -17.51
CA CYS A 203 -5.10 11.52 -18.14
C CYS A 203 -5.30 10.73 -19.45
N SER A 204 -4.23 10.57 -20.23
CA SER A 204 -4.22 9.80 -21.49
C SER A 204 -4.13 8.29 -21.28
N PHE A 205 -3.68 7.80 -20.12
CA PHE A 205 -3.60 6.37 -19.80
C PHE A 205 -4.99 5.72 -19.77
N ASN A 206 -6.01 6.50 -19.39
CA ASN A 206 -7.42 6.11 -19.50
C ASN A 206 -7.92 5.97 -20.95
N GLY A 207 -7.15 6.45 -21.95
CA GLY A 207 -7.43 6.26 -23.38
C GLY A 207 -6.67 5.10 -24.04
N VAL A 208 -5.76 4.43 -23.33
CA VAL A 208 -4.88 3.38 -23.89
C VAL A 208 -5.59 2.02 -24.04
N TYR A 209 -6.76 1.82 -23.41
CA TYR A 209 -7.57 0.61 -23.61
C TYR A 209 -8.37 0.58 -24.93
N LYS A 210 -8.23 1.58 -25.80
CA LYS A 210 -8.93 1.65 -27.09
C LYS A 210 -8.19 0.99 -28.27
N ARG A 211 -7.18 0.17 -28.01
CA ARG A 211 -6.47 -0.60 -29.05
C ARG A 211 -5.91 -1.94 -28.54
N LEU A 212 -6.81 -2.80 -28.07
CA LEU A 212 -6.67 -4.25 -28.17
C LEU A 212 -7.90 -4.80 -28.87
#